data_AF-A0A660PFZ4-F1
#
_entry.id   AF-A0A660PFZ4-F1
#
_cell.length_a   1.000
_cell.length_b   1.000
_cell.length_c   1.000
_cell.angle_alpha   90.00
_cell.angle_beta   90.00
_cell.angle_gamma   90.00
#
_symmetry.space_group_name_H-M   'P 1'
#
loop_
_entity.id
_entity.type
_entity.pdbx_description
1 polymer ?
#
loop_
_entity_poly.entity_id
_entity_poly.type
_entity_poly.pdbx_seq_one_letter_code
_entity_poly.pdbx_strand_id
1 'polypeptide(L)' 'MNKNGFVIDIDYGRCGNCGACVAVCPEGVLHLGTLILVADNNKCTGCKRCVIICPADALKLMDMTGSVLTVESVDAKDL' A
#
# COMPACT_ATOMS: atom_id res chain seq x y z
N MET A 1 -9.78 -13.86 -4.63
CA MET A 1 -8.46 -14.53 -4.54
C MET A 1 -7.48 -13.64 -5.28
N ASN A 2 -6.55 -13.04 -4.54
CA ASN A 2 -5.54 -12.11 -5.07
C ASN A 2 -4.58 -12.89 -5.99
N LYS A 3 -4.61 -12.60 -7.29
CA LYS A 3 -3.81 -13.31 -8.30
C LYS A 3 -2.37 -12.80 -8.40
N ASN A 4 -2.06 -11.67 -7.78
CA ASN A 4 -0.81 -10.94 -7.96
C ASN A 4 0.11 -11.01 -6.73
N GLY A 5 -0.37 -11.54 -5.60
CA GLY A 5 0.46 -11.84 -4.44
C GLY A 5 0.91 -10.64 -3.61
N PHE A 6 0.31 -9.48 -3.80
CA PHE A 6 0.65 -8.26 -3.07
C PHE A 6 -0.47 -7.81 -2.13
N VAL A 7 -0.13 -7.47 -0.89
CA VAL A 7 -1.08 -7.00 0.12
C VAL A 7 -0.64 -5.64 0.63
N ILE A 8 -1.58 -4.68 0.67
CA ILE A 8 -1.41 -3.42 1.37
C ILE A 8 -1.82 -3.61 2.83
N ASP A 9 -0.85 -3.44 3.73
CA ASP A 9 -1.07 -3.33 5.16
C ASP A 9 -1.29 -1.86 5.52
N ILE A 10 -2.27 -1.59 6.39
CA ILE A 10 -2.69 -0.24 6.77
C ILE A 10 -2.54 -0.09 8.29
N ASP A 11 -1.66 0.81 8.72
CA ASP A 11 -1.60 1.28 10.10
C ASP A 11 -2.72 2.29 10.35
N TYR A 12 -3.84 1.83 10.90
CA TYR A 12 -4.98 2.68 11.23
C TYR A 12 -4.70 3.68 12.35
N GLY A 13 -3.65 3.49 13.16
CA GLY A 13 -3.23 4.46 14.17
C GLY A 13 -2.55 5.69 13.56
N ARG A 14 -1.96 5.54 12.36
CA ARG A 14 -1.32 6.64 11.60
C ARG A 14 -2.19 7.16 10.46
N CYS A 15 -3.05 6.32 9.89
CA CYS A 15 -3.86 6.68 8.75
C CYS A 15 -4.87 7.79 9.08
N GLY A 16 -4.65 8.99 8.53
CA GLY A 16 -5.57 10.13 8.68
C GLY A 16 -6.74 10.14 7.69
N ASN A 17 -7.02 9.04 6.97
CA ASN A 17 -8.10 8.93 5.98
C ASN A 17 -8.11 10.07 4.91
N CYS A 18 -6.93 10.55 4.49
CA CYS A 18 -6.81 11.74 3.63
C CYS A 18 -7.07 11.50 2.13
N GLY A 19 -7.05 10.24 1.69
CA GLY A 19 -7.35 9.87 0.30
C GLY A 19 -6.21 10.01 -0.72
N ALA A 20 -5.01 10.49 -0.32
CA ALA A 20 -3.88 10.62 -1.24
C ALA A 20 -3.53 9.29 -1.95
N CYS A 21 -3.56 8.19 -1.19
CA CYS A 21 -3.29 6.85 -1.70
C CYS A 21 -4.35 6.34 -2.69
N VAL A 22 -5.61 6.76 -2.53
CA VAL A 22 -6.72 6.44 -3.44
C VAL A 22 -6.51 7.14 -4.78
N ALA A 23 -6.15 8.42 -4.75
CA ALA A 23 -5.96 9.23 -5.95
C ALA A 23 -4.83 8.72 -6.86
N VAL A 24 -3.79 8.10 -6.30
CA VAL A 24 -2.62 7.62 -7.06
C VAL A 24 -2.68 6.15 -7.46
N CYS A 25 -3.67 5.38 -6.98
CA CYS A 25 -3.74 3.95 -7.23
C CYS A 25 -4.38 3.68 -8.61
N PRO A 26 -3.61 3.24 -9.63
CA PRO A 26 -4.17 3.01 -10.96
C PRO A 26 -5.16 1.84 -11.00
N GLU A 27 -4.98 0.87 -10.10
CA GLU A 27 -5.79 -0.36 -10.02
C GLU A 27 -7.06 -0.20 -9.17
N GLY A 28 -7.21 0.94 -8.49
CA GLY A 28 -8.32 1.19 -7.58
C GLY A 28 -8.38 0.22 -6.39
N VAL A 29 -7.21 -0.17 -5.84
CA VAL A 29 -7.11 -1.09 -4.68
C VAL A 29 -7.61 -0.43 -3.39
N LEU A 30 -7.46 0.88 -3.26
CA LEU A 30 -7.75 1.61 -2.02
C LEU A 30 -9.03 2.43 -2.17
N HIS A 31 -9.87 2.40 -1.13
CA HIS A 31 -11.14 3.13 -1.07
C HIS A 31 -11.30 3.85 0.26
N LEU A 32 -11.81 5.08 0.24
CA LEU A 32 -12.23 5.77 1.47
C LEU A 32 -13.57 5.18 1.93
N GLY A 33 -13.56 4.50 3.06
CA GLY A 33 -14.77 4.18 3.81
C GLY A 33 -15.22 5.35 4.68
N THR A 34 -16.34 5.18 5.37
CA THR A 34 -16.91 6.22 6.25
C THR A 34 -15.96 6.64 7.38
N LEU A 35 -15.18 5.68 7.92
CA LEU A 35 -14.29 5.92 9.06
C LEU A 35 -12.85 5.50 8.81
N ILE A 36 -12.64 4.54 7.90
CA ILE A 36 -11.33 3.93 7.67
C ILE A 36 -11.07 3.77 6.17
N LEU A 37 -9.79 3.71 5.82
CA LEU A 37 -9.35 3.31 4.50
C LEU A 37 -9.52 1.79 4.32
N VAL A 38 -10.02 1.36 3.17
CA VAL A 38 -10.25 -0.07 2.86
C VAL A 38 -9.39 -0.47 1.66
N ALA A 39 -8.80 -1.67 1.71
CA ALA A 39 -7.99 -2.23 0.62
C ALA A 39 -8.62 -3.49 0.03
N ASP A 40 -8.96 -3.47 -1.26
CA ASP A 40 -9.22 -4.66 -2.08
C ASP A 40 -7.96 -5.04 -2.86
N ASN A 41 -7.15 -5.89 -2.25
CA ASN A 41 -5.84 -6.28 -2.78
C ASN A 41 -5.91 -7.18 -4.03
N ASN A 42 -7.10 -7.59 -4.50
CA ASN A 42 -7.21 -8.54 -5.61
C ASN A 42 -6.52 -8.09 -6.91
N LYS A 43 -6.38 -6.77 -7.12
CA LYS A 43 -5.75 -6.16 -8.30
C LYS A 43 -4.41 -5.49 -8.00
N CYS A 44 -3.90 -5.59 -6.77
CA CYS A 44 -2.65 -4.91 -6.42
C CYS A 44 -1.49 -5.45 -7.28
N THR A 45 -0.79 -4.58 -7.98
CA THR A 45 0.35 -4.92 -8.84
C THR A 45 1.70 -4.73 -8.15
N GLY A 46 1.70 -4.25 -6.90
CA GLY A 46 2.94 -3.97 -6.17
C GLY A 46 3.67 -2.70 -6.64
N CYS A 47 2.99 -1.77 -7.33
CA CYS A 47 3.63 -0.55 -7.86
C CYS A 47 4.09 0.48 -6.80
N LYS A 48 3.78 0.27 -5.52
CA LYS A 48 4.20 1.09 -4.35
C LYS A 48 3.78 2.57 -4.33
N ARG A 49 3.03 3.08 -5.31
CA ARG A 49 2.62 4.51 -5.35
C ARG A 49 1.88 4.97 -4.08
N CYS A 50 0.99 4.13 -3.55
CA CYS A 50 0.23 4.43 -2.35
C CYS A 50 1.13 4.56 -1.10
N VAL A 51 2.17 3.74 -1.00
CA VAL A 51 3.18 3.78 0.07
C VAL A 51 3.98 5.09 -0.03
N ILE A 52 4.50 5.38 -1.24
CA ILE A 52 5.35 6.56 -1.49
C ILE A 52 4.61 7.87 -1.21
N ILE A 53 3.32 7.97 -1.59
CA ILE A 53 2.57 9.22 -1.43
C ILE A 53 2.02 9.41 -0.02
N CYS A 54 2.01 8.38 0.84
CA CYS A 54 1.35 8.46 2.13
C CYS A 54 2.09 9.43 3.05
N PRO A 55 1.54 10.62 3.37
CA PRO A 55 2.26 11.60 4.19
C PRO A 55 2.41 11.16 5.65
N ALA A 56 1.58 10.21 6.09
CA ALA A 56 1.59 9.68 7.46
C ALA A 56 2.41 8.39 7.60
N ASP A 57 3.03 7.91 6.51
CA ASP A 57 3.75 6.63 6.49
C ASP A 57 2.93 5.48 7.11
N ALA A 58 1.66 5.41 6.69
CA ALA A 58 0.66 4.49 7.25
C ALA A 58 0.43 3.23 6.40
N LEU A 59 1.13 3.09 5.26
CA LEU A 59 0.89 2.03 4.29
C LEU A 59 2.17 1.24 4.04
N LYS A 60 2.08 -0.09 4.09
CA LYS A 60 3.18 -1.00 3.71
C LYS A 60 2.73 -1.95 2.61
N LEU A 61 3.66 -2.30 1.72
CA LEU A 61 3.44 -3.35 0.73
C LEU A 61 4.09 -4.64 1.23
N MET A 62 3.32 -5.72 1.26
CA MET A 62 3.79 -7.06 1.57
C MET A 62 3.61 -7.96 0.35
N ASP A 63 4.50 -8.92 0.17
CA ASP A 63 4.34 -10.01 -0.80
C ASP A 63 3.84 -11.31 -0.13
N MET A 64 3.63 -12.36 -0.93
CA MET A 64 3.17 -13.67 -0.44
C MET A 64 4.15 -14.38 0.50
N THR A 65 5.40 -13.92 0.58
CA THR A 65 6.39 -14.45 1.52
C THR A 65 6.32 -13.78 2.89
N GLY A 66 5.46 -12.77 3.04
CA GLY A 66 5.34 -11.97 4.27
C GLY A 66 6.47 -10.96 4.44
N SER A 67 7.29 -10.75 3.39
CA SER A 67 8.37 -9.77 3.41
C SER A 67 7.79 -8.36 3.27
N VAL A 68 8.15 -7.47 4.19
CA VAL A 68 7.78 -6.05 4.08
C VAL A 68 8.69 -5.39 3.04
N LEU A 69 8.09 -4.94 1.94
CA LEU A 69 8.78 -4.29 0.84
C LEU A 69 8.84 -2.77 1.08
N THR A 70 9.51 -2.34 2.15
CA THR A 70 9.75 -0.92 2.41
C THR A 70 10.81 -0.36 1.46
N VAL A 71 10.87 0.96 1.37
CA VAL A 71 11.93 1.68 0.67
C VAL A 71 13.31 1.49 1.32
N GLU A 72 13.37 0.93 2.53
CA GLU A 72 14.62 0.60 3.24
C GLU A 72 15.21 -0.77 2.84
N SER A 73 14.43 -1.63 2.16
CA SER A 73 14.88 -2.94 1.69
C SER A 73 15.22 -2.97 0.19
N VAL A 74 15.25 -1.82 -0.49
CA VAL A 74 16.07 -1.70 -1.71
C VAL A 74 17.49 -1.55 -1.20
N ASP A 75 18.23 -2.67 -1.18
CA ASP A 75 19.66 -2.65 -0.96
C ASP A 75 20.24 -1.52 -1.82
N ALA A 76 20.99 -0.60 -1.22
CA ALA A 76 21.71 0.48 -1.91
C ALA A 76 22.78 -0.03 -2.92
N LYS A 77 22.69 -1.30 -3.29
CA LYS A 77 23.51 -2.06 -4.22
C LYS A 77 22.85 -2.25 -5.59
N ASP A 78 21.57 -1.89 -5.71
CA ASP A 78 20.83 -1.86 -6.97
C ASP A 78 20.69 -0.43 -7.56
N LEU A 79 21.53 0.51 -7.10
CA LEU A 79 21.74 1.83 -7.71
C LEU A 79 23.09 1.89 -8.42
#